data_AF-B8HSL1-F1
#
_entry.id   AF-B8HSL1-F1
#
_cell.length_a   1.000
_cell.length_b   1.000
_cell.length_c   1.000
_cell.angle_alpha   90.00
_cell.angle_beta   90.00
_cell.angle_gamma   90.00
#
_symmetry.space_group_name_H-M   'P 1'
#
loop_
_entity.id
_entity.type
_entity.pdbx_description
1 polymer ?
#
loop_
_entity_poly.entity_id
_entity_poly.type
_entity_poly.pdbx_seq_one_letter_code
_entity_poly.pdbx_strand_id
1 'polypeptide(L)'
;MKLRVFLLIFIVGVMSFYGLYWFYNQNFSKALLPKKIEVSGFALIKEEFLITEGCGIKVFDLSKSTLDQINQQGLAFFEDATQARGYDPDKHRYNHYYSYTTWQETPIQESQKNKNFWVGLSCAKGLNLDESLYAKIKAAASTKGSYYTGHIEGQLIVIPSLGIVVFSYMG
;
A
#
# COMPACT_ATOMS: atom_id res chain seq x y z
N MET A 1 12.11 -44.81 -10.82
CA MET A 1 10.74 -44.47 -10.38
C MET A 1 10.73 -43.63 -9.10
N LYS A 2 11.43 -44.03 -8.03
CA LYS A 2 11.45 -43.30 -6.74
C LYS A 2 11.92 -41.83 -6.84
N LEU A 3 13.00 -41.54 -7.58
CA LEU A 3 13.52 -40.17 -7.73
C LEU A 3 12.51 -39.21 -8.39
N ARG A 4 11.75 -39.66 -9.40
CA ARG A 4 10.72 -38.84 -10.06
C ARG A 4 9.56 -38.51 -9.12
N VAL A 5 9.17 -39.46 -8.27
CA VAL A 5 8.11 -39.24 -7.25
C VAL A 5 8.59 -38.25 -6.18
N PHE A 6 9.83 -38.39 -5.68
CA PHE A 6 10.40 -37.42 -4.74
C PHE A 6 10.51 -36.02 -5.34
N LEU A 7 10.93 -35.91 -6.60
CA LEU A 7 11.08 -34.63 -7.29
C LEU A 7 9.71 -33.96 -7.52
N LEU A 8 8.67 -34.74 -7.85
CA LEU A 8 7.29 -34.23 -7.94
C LEU A 8 6.77 -33.74 -6.58
N ILE A 9 6.98 -34.49 -5.50
CA ILE A 9 6.57 -34.07 -4.15
C ILE A 9 7.30 -32.79 -3.75
N PHE A 10 8.60 -32.69 -4.03
CA PHE A 10 9.39 -31.49 -3.74
C PHE A 10 8.87 -30.27 -4.52
N ILE A 11 8.62 -30.40 -5.82
CA ILE A 11 8.07 -29.32 -6.65
C ILE A 11 6.70 -28.88 -6.13
N VAL A 12 5.79 -29.82 -5.82
CA VAL A 12 4.48 -29.50 -5.26
C VAL A 12 4.64 -28.79 -3.91
N GLY A 13 5.53 -29.27 -3.04
CA GLY A 13 5.82 -28.63 -1.75
C GLY A 13 6.31 -27.19 -1.89
N VAL A 14 7.26 -26.95 -2.81
CA VAL A 14 7.77 -25.60 -3.09
C VAL A 14 6.69 -24.69 -3.66
N MET A 15 5.87 -25.18 -4.61
CA MET A 15 4.77 -24.38 -5.17
C MET A 15 3.69 -24.07 -4.15
N SER A 16 3.32 -25.04 -3.29
CA SER A 16 2.37 -24.82 -2.20
C SER A 16 2.89 -23.80 -1.19
N PHE A 17 4.17 -23.90 -0.81
CA PHE A 17 4.80 -22.93 0.10
C PHE A 17 4.81 -21.53 -0.52
N TYR A 18 5.19 -21.41 -1.79
CA TYR A 18 5.18 -20.15 -2.52
C TYR A 18 3.77 -19.55 -2.61
N GLY A 19 2.75 -20.37 -2.90
CA GLY A 19 1.36 -19.94 -2.95
C GLY A 19 0.83 -19.44 -1.60
N LEU A 20 1.16 -20.13 -0.50
CA LEU A 20 0.79 -19.70 0.86
C LEU A 20 1.48 -18.40 1.25
N TYR A 21 2.78 -18.28 0.97
CA TYR A 21 3.55 -17.06 1.21
C TYR A 21 2.98 -15.87 0.43
N TRP A 22 2.68 -16.08 -0.85
CA TRP A 22 2.05 -15.06 -1.69
C TRP A 22 0.68 -14.64 -1.13
N PHE A 23 -0.18 -15.60 -0.81
CA PHE A 23 -1.50 -15.32 -0.22
C PHE A 23 -1.39 -14.55 1.10
N TYR A 24 -0.45 -14.94 1.96
CA TYR A 24 -0.18 -14.22 3.21
C TYR A 24 0.23 -12.77 2.96
N ASN A 25 1.17 -12.51 2.06
CA ASN A 25 1.64 -11.16 1.73
C ASN A 25 0.54 -10.28 1.13
N GLN A 26 -0.35 -10.85 0.31
CA GLN A 26 -1.50 -10.13 -0.24
C GLN A 26 -2.49 -9.72 0.85
N ASN A 27 -2.80 -10.62 1.78
CA ASN A 27 -3.70 -10.30 2.89
C ASN A 27 -3.08 -9.29 3.84
N PHE A 28 -1.79 -9.45 4.16
CA PHE A 28 -1.07 -8.50 5.02
C PHE A 28 -1.04 -7.10 4.42
N SER A 29 -0.74 -6.98 3.12
CA SER A 29 -0.68 -5.67 2.47
C SER A 29 -2.07 -5.02 2.33
N LYS A 30 -3.13 -5.81 2.11
CA LYS A 30 -4.52 -5.31 2.15
C LYS A 30 -4.97 -4.92 3.57
N ALA A 31 -4.39 -5.53 4.60
CA ALA A 31 -4.69 -5.22 5.99
C ALA A 31 -4.31 -3.78 6.36
N LEU A 32 -3.36 -3.18 5.65
CA LEU A 32 -2.96 -1.77 5.79
C LEU A 32 -4.02 -0.81 5.23
N LEU A 33 -4.82 -1.21 4.25
CA LEU A 33 -5.80 -0.30 3.67
C LEU A 33 -7.05 -0.17 4.57
N PRO A 34 -7.62 1.05 4.73
CA PRO A 34 -8.93 1.22 5.34
C PRO A 34 -10.01 0.38 4.68
N LYS A 35 -10.93 -0.18 5.48
CA LYS A 35 -12.01 -1.06 4.99
C LYS A 35 -12.89 -0.40 3.92
N LYS A 36 -13.07 0.92 4.00
CA LYS A 36 -13.83 1.70 3.01
C LYS A 36 -13.17 1.76 1.63
N ILE A 37 -11.85 1.59 1.56
CA ILE A 37 -11.09 1.64 0.30
C ILE A 37 -10.96 0.22 -0.26
N GLU A 38 -11.96 -0.21 -1.03
CA GLU A 38 -11.92 -1.51 -1.71
C GLU A 38 -11.03 -1.48 -2.95
N VAL A 39 -10.27 -2.56 -3.15
CA VAL A 39 -9.26 -2.71 -4.22
C VAL A 39 -9.53 -3.95 -5.05
N SER A 40 -9.41 -3.86 -6.37
CA SER A 40 -9.59 -4.99 -7.30
C SER A 40 -8.38 -5.92 -7.34
N GLY A 41 -7.20 -5.43 -6.96
CA GLY A 41 -5.97 -6.22 -7.04
C GLY A 41 -4.72 -5.47 -6.59
N PHE A 42 -3.58 -6.13 -6.77
CA PHE A 42 -2.26 -5.56 -6.59
C PHE A 42 -1.71 -5.16 -7.94
N ALA A 43 -1.35 -3.88 -8.08
CA ALA A 43 -0.70 -3.40 -9.29
C ALA A 43 0.80 -3.64 -9.23
N LEU A 44 1.43 -3.34 -8.09
CA LEU A 44 2.89 -3.36 -7.96
C LEU A 44 3.34 -3.35 -6.49
N ILE A 45 4.45 -4.02 -6.21
CA ILE A 45 5.23 -3.83 -4.98
C ILE A 45 6.68 -3.56 -5.37
N LYS A 46 7.26 -2.50 -4.81
CA LYS A 46 8.68 -2.14 -4.95
C LYS A 46 9.23 -1.77 -3.59
N GLU A 47 9.82 -2.76 -2.94
CA GLU A 47 10.32 -2.65 -1.59
C GLU A 47 11.67 -3.33 -1.42
N GLU A 48 12.46 -2.80 -0.49
CA GLU A 48 13.70 -3.37 0.00
C GLU A 48 13.60 -3.52 1.52
N PHE A 49 14.12 -4.64 2.03
CA PHE A 49 14.19 -4.92 3.46
C PHE A 49 15.65 -4.83 3.91
N LEU A 50 15.91 -3.95 4.88
CA LEU A 50 17.12 -3.97 5.69
C LEU A 50 16.90 -4.88 6.90
N ILE A 51 17.94 -5.10 7.69
CA ILE A 51 17.94 -6.05 8.82
C ILE A 51 16.85 -5.71 9.86
N THR A 52 16.49 -4.43 10.00
CA THR A 52 15.55 -3.94 11.02
C THR A 52 14.39 -3.11 10.49
N GLU A 53 14.47 -2.58 9.27
CA GLU A 53 13.49 -1.67 8.67
C GLU A 53 13.37 -1.95 7.16
N GLY A 54 12.28 -1.53 6.52
CA GLY A 54 12.11 -1.58 5.08
C GLY A 54 11.71 -0.22 4.50
N CYS A 55 11.90 -0.06 3.20
CA CYS A 55 11.40 1.09 2.46
C CYS A 55 10.79 0.68 1.13
N GLY A 56 9.84 1.48 0.65
CA GLY A 56 9.30 1.26 -0.68
C GLY A 56 7.87 1.76 -0.84
N ILE A 57 7.23 1.23 -1.88
CA ILE A 57 5.81 1.46 -2.15
C ILE A 57 5.05 0.17 -2.44
N LYS A 58 3.77 0.19 -2.08
CA LYS A 58 2.76 -0.80 -2.49
C LYS A 58 1.66 -0.08 -3.25
N VAL A 59 1.36 -0.54 -4.46
CA VAL A 59 0.35 0.04 -5.34
C VAL A 59 -0.78 -0.95 -5.55
N PHE A 60 -2.01 -0.48 -5.35
CA PHE A 60 -3.22 -1.28 -5.51
C PHE A 60 -4.17 -0.58 -6.48
N ASP A 61 -4.84 -1.38 -7.30
CA ASP A 61 -5.92 -0.88 -8.15
C ASP A 61 -7.19 -0.71 -7.32
N LEU A 62 -7.79 0.47 -7.40
CA LEU A 62 -9.07 0.73 -6.76
C LEU A 62 -10.17 -0.07 -7.44
N SER A 63 -11.10 -0.59 -6.65
CA SER A 63 -12.33 -1.12 -7.22
C SER A 63 -13.10 0.00 -7.93
N LYS A 64 -13.83 -0.35 -9.01
CA LYS A 64 -14.65 0.62 -9.74
C LYS A 64 -15.64 1.35 -8.82
N SER A 65 -16.28 0.62 -7.90
CA SER A 65 -17.21 1.22 -6.92
C SER A 65 -16.54 2.20 -5.98
N THR A 66 -15.33 1.89 -5.48
CA THR A 66 -14.54 2.81 -4.65
C THR A 66 -14.20 4.08 -5.42
N LEU A 67 -13.71 3.90 -6.66
CA LEU A 67 -13.33 5.02 -7.51
C LEU A 67 -14.52 5.93 -7.83
N ASP A 68 -15.67 5.36 -8.17
CA ASP A 68 -16.91 6.12 -8.45
C ASP A 68 -17.36 6.91 -7.22
N GLN A 69 -17.30 6.32 -6.02
CA GLN A 69 -17.64 7.00 -4.76
C GLN A 69 -16.68 8.14 -4.43
N ILE A 70 -15.37 7.93 -4.61
CA ILE A 70 -14.37 9.00 -4.41
C ILE A 70 -14.59 10.14 -5.39
N ASN A 71 -14.85 9.85 -6.67
CA ASN A 71 -15.09 10.88 -7.68
C ASN A 71 -16.36 11.70 -7.39
N GLN A 72 -17.36 11.10 -6.73
CA GLN A 72 -18.60 11.78 -6.35
C GLN A 72 -18.47 12.60 -5.05
N GLN A 73 -17.77 12.06 -4.05
CA GLN A 73 -17.74 12.63 -2.69
C GLN A 73 -16.47 13.42 -2.37
N GLY A 74 -15.40 13.22 -3.14
CA GLY A 74 -14.09 13.82 -2.91
C GLY A 74 -13.54 13.49 -1.52
N LEU A 75 -13.08 14.51 -0.81
CA LEU A 75 -12.50 14.35 0.54
C LEU A 75 -13.48 13.77 1.57
N ALA A 76 -14.79 14.04 1.42
CA ALA A 76 -15.82 13.56 2.34
C ALA A 76 -15.91 12.01 2.36
N PHE A 77 -15.49 11.34 1.28
CA PHE A 77 -15.39 9.89 1.25
C PHE A 77 -14.48 9.35 2.37
N PHE A 78 -13.49 10.12 2.82
CA PHE A 78 -12.44 9.64 3.70
C PHE A 78 -12.62 10.01 5.19
N GLU A 79 -13.69 10.71 5.56
CA GLU A 79 -13.87 11.26 6.92
C GLU A 79 -13.77 10.20 8.03
N ASP A 80 -14.24 8.98 7.77
CA ASP A 80 -14.23 7.83 8.68
C ASP A 80 -13.18 6.76 8.30
N ALA A 81 -12.39 6.99 7.25
CA ALA A 81 -11.42 6.02 6.73
C ALA A 81 -10.06 6.08 7.46
N THR A 82 -10.08 6.22 8.79
CA THR A 82 -8.86 6.39 9.62
C THR A 82 -8.34 5.09 10.23
N GLN A 83 -9.04 3.97 10.01
CA GLN A 83 -8.66 2.66 10.53
C GLN A 83 -8.51 1.65 9.40
N ALA A 84 -7.37 0.96 9.40
CA ALA A 84 -7.05 -0.11 8.47
C ALA A 84 -7.86 -1.38 8.78
N ARG A 85 -7.95 -2.30 7.80
CA ARG A 85 -8.60 -3.62 8.00
C ARG A 85 -7.92 -4.47 9.08
N GLY A 86 -6.63 -4.29 9.31
CA GLY A 86 -5.86 -5.02 10.32
C GLY A 86 -6.03 -4.52 11.75
N TYR A 87 -6.78 -3.42 11.96
CA TYR A 87 -7.07 -2.91 13.30
C TYR A 87 -7.87 -3.95 14.10
N ASP A 88 -7.40 -4.29 15.28
CA ASP A 88 -8.01 -5.28 16.16
C ASP A 88 -8.17 -4.68 17.57
N PRO A 89 -9.40 -4.38 18.02
CA PRO A 89 -9.65 -3.77 19.32
C PRO A 89 -8.97 -4.50 20.49
N ASP A 90 -8.78 -5.81 20.39
CA ASP A 90 -8.21 -6.64 21.46
C ASP A 90 -6.67 -6.68 21.43
N LYS A 91 -6.03 -6.20 20.35
CA LYS A 91 -4.57 -6.20 20.15
C LYS A 91 -3.96 -4.80 20.21
N HIS A 92 -4.25 -4.08 21.29
CA HIS A 92 -3.84 -2.69 21.51
C HIS A 92 -2.37 -2.38 21.18
N ARG A 93 -1.42 -3.31 21.40
CA ARG A 93 0.01 -3.09 21.13
C ARG A 93 0.31 -2.80 19.66
N TYR A 94 -0.48 -3.31 18.72
CA TYR A 94 -0.21 -3.19 17.28
C TYR A 94 -1.16 -2.25 16.54
N ASN A 95 -2.21 -1.75 17.21
CA ASN A 95 -3.24 -0.93 16.56
C ASN A 95 -2.74 0.39 15.99
N HIS A 96 -1.63 0.91 16.51
CA HIS A 96 -1.00 2.12 15.98
C HIS A 96 -0.45 1.92 14.55
N TYR A 97 -0.11 0.69 14.16
CA TYR A 97 0.26 0.31 12.77
C TYR A 97 -0.94 0.14 11.83
N TYR A 98 -2.16 0.28 12.36
CA TYR A 98 -3.41 0.17 11.61
C TYR A 98 -4.28 1.42 11.77
N SER A 99 -3.67 2.51 12.23
CA SER A 99 -4.33 3.78 12.46
C SER A 99 -3.72 4.85 11.54
N TYR A 100 -4.58 5.69 11.00
CA TYR A 100 -4.22 6.78 10.10
C TYR A 100 -4.63 8.12 10.68
N THR A 101 -3.91 9.18 10.29
CA THR A 101 -4.33 10.55 10.61
C THR A 101 -5.58 10.95 9.82
N THR A 102 -6.09 12.15 10.06
CA THR A 102 -7.11 12.75 9.21
C THR A 102 -6.62 12.86 7.77
N TRP A 103 -7.51 12.53 6.82
CA TRP A 103 -7.23 12.66 5.40
C TRP A 103 -7.20 14.13 4.95
N GLN A 104 -6.35 14.41 3.97
CA GLN A 104 -6.18 15.73 3.39
C GLN A 104 -6.13 15.62 1.87
N GLU A 105 -6.56 16.67 1.17
CA GLU A 105 -6.30 16.79 -0.26
C GLU A 105 -4.84 17.17 -0.48
N THR A 106 -4.23 16.62 -1.53
CA THR A 106 -2.92 17.05 -2.01
C THR A 106 -2.91 18.54 -2.38
N PRO A 107 -1.75 19.24 -2.29
CA PRO A 107 -0.40 18.71 -2.23
C PRO A 107 0.04 18.16 -0.86
N ILE A 108 0.85 17.12 -0.87
CA ILE A 108 1.58 16.64 0.31
C ILE A 108 2.68 17.66 0.62
N GLN A 109 2.52 18.41 1.70
CA GLN A 109 3.57 19.32 2.16
C GLN A 109 4.70 18.52 2.78
N GLU A 110 5.93 18.77 2.35
CA GLU A 110 7.11 18.16 2.95
C GLU A 110 7.28 18.68 4.38
N SER A 111 7.14 17.77 5.34
CA SER A 111 7.24 18.04 6.76
C SER A 111 7.75 16.80 7.47
N GLN A 112 8.16 16.90 8.74
CA GLN A 112 8.55 15.72 9.52
C GLN A 112 7.45 14.65 9.58
N LYS A 113 6.18 15.05 9.48
CA LYS A 113 5.03 14.12 9.48
C LYS A 113 4.82 13.41 8.14
N ASN A 114 5.35 13.97 7.05
CA ASN A 114 5.14 13.48 5.68
C ASN A 114 6.44 13.04 4.99
N LYS A 115 7.54 12.94 5.74
CA LYS A 115 8.86 12.58 5.20
C LYS A 115 8.87 11.16 4.62
N ASN A 116 8.16 10.24 5.26
CA ASN A 116 8.15 8.82 4.87
C ASN A 116 7.57 8.57 3.48
N PHE A 117 6.64 9.41 3.00
CA PHE A 117 6.13 9.28 1.64
C PHE A 117 7.22 9.50 0.60
N TRP A 118 7.99 10.58 0.73
CA TRP A 118 9.04 10.93 -0.23
C TRP A 118 10.20 9.95 -0.16
N VAL A 119 10.56 9.48 1.04
CA VAL A 119 11.59 8.46 1.23
C VAL A 119 11.18 7.14 0.59
N GLY A 120 9.98 6.62 0.88
CA GLY A 120 9.50 5.37 0.29
C GLY A 120 9.40 5.43 -1.23
N LEU A 121 8.94 6.56 -1.78
CA LEU A 121 8.86 6.76 -3.23
C LEU A 121 10.26 6.85 -3.88
N SER A 122 11.23 7.48 -3.21
CA SER A 122 12.62 7.51 -3.67
C SER A 122 13.29 6.14 -3.60
N CYS A 123 13.01 5.36 -2.54
CA CYS A 123 13.47 3.99 -2.40
C CYS A 123 12.94 3.13 -3.56
N ALA A 124 11.63 3.17 -3.82
CA ALA A 124 11.04 2.48 -4.96
C ALA A 124 11.68 2.90 -6.30
N LYS A 125 12.03 4.18 -6.48
CA LYS A 125 12.78 4.65 -7.66
C LYS A 125 14.14 3.96 -7.78
N GLY A 126 14.91 3.87 -6.69
CA GLY A 126 16.18 3.14 -6.66
C GLY A 126 16.04 1.65 -7.01
N LEU A 127 14.87 1.07 -6.76
CA LEU A 127 14.50 -0.32 -7.08
C LEU A 127 13.88 -0.49 -8.48
N ASN A 128 14.18 0.43 -9.40
CA ASN A 128 13.71 0.44 -10.78
C ASN A 128 12.17 0.44 -10.87
N LEU A 129 11.51 1.32 -10.11
CA LEU A 129 10.14 1.72 -10.40
C LEU A 129 10.09 2.37 -11.79
N ASP A 130 9.08 2.02 -12.59
CA ASP A 130 8.87 2.63 -13.90
C ASP A 130 8.81 4.16 -13.80
N GLU A 131 9.58 4.85 -14.64
CA GLU A 131 9.73 6.31 -14.59
C GLU A 131 8.41 7.03 -14.89
N SER A 132 7.55 6.46 -15.76
CA SER A 132 6.23 7.04 -16.03
C SER A 132 5.34 6.98 -14.80
N LEU A 133 5.29 5.82 -14.12
CA LEU A 133 4.53 5.64 -12.89
C LEU A 133 5.08 6.51 -11.75
N TYR A 134 6.40 6.56 -11.57
CA TYR A 134 7.06 7.44 -10.60
C TYR A 134 6.66 8.91 -10.82
N ALA A 135 6.75 9.39 -12.06
CA ALA A 135 6.42 10.78 -12.39
C ALA A 135 4.94 11.09 -12.14
N LYS A 136 4.03 10.15 -12.48
CA LYS A 136 2.58 10.30 -12.24
C LYS A 136 2.25 10.34 -10.75
N ILE A 137 2.83 9.47 -9.94
CA ILE A 137 2.63 9.46 -8.48
C ILE A 137 3.18 10.75 -7.86
N LYS A 138 4.39 11.16 -8.26
CA LYS A 138 5.00 12.41 -7.78
C LYS A 138 4.16 13.63 -8.15
N ALA A 139 3.67 13.71 -9.39
CA ALA A 139 2.80 14.80 -9.82
C ALA A 139 1.48 14.84 -9.05
N ALA A 140 0.84 13.69 -8.84
CA ALA A 140 -0.38 13.58 -8.04
C ALA A 140 -0.17 14.00 -6.58
N ALA A 141 0.98 13.66 -5.99
CA ALA A 141 1.34 14.11 -4.64
C ALA A 141 1.58 15.63 -4.55
N SER A 142 1.98 16.28 -5.65
CA SER A 142 2.31 17.70 -5.70
C SER A 142 1.20 18.60 -6.26
N THR A 143 0.08 18.03 -6.71
CA THR A 143 -1.03 18.78 -7.31
C THR A 143 -2.35 18.37 -6.69
N LYS A 144 -3.38 19.23 -6.76
CA LYS A 144 -4.72 18.92 -6.21
C LYS A 144 -5.38 17.74 -6.95
N GLY A 145 -6.40 17.15 -6.33
CA GLY A 145 -7.18 16.05 -6.91
C GLY A 145 -6.72 14.65 -6.49
N SER A 146 -5.84 14.53 -5.49
CA SER A 146 -5.53 13.28 -4.79
C SER A 146 -5.73 13.46 -3.29
N TYR A 147 -5.84 12.36 -2.56
CA TYR A 147 -6.14 12.38 -1.13
C TYR A 147 -5.11 11.56 -0.37
N TYR A 148 -4.60 12.08 0.74
CA TYR A 148 -3.56 11.40 1.48
C TYR A 148 -3.82 11.41 2.98
N THR A 149 -3.19 10.45 3.66
CA THR A 149 -3.17 10.38 5.12
C THR A 149 -1.85 9.83 5.64
N GLY A 150 -1.47 10.24 6.85
CA GLY A 150 -0.27 9.82 7.55
C GLY A 150 -0.46 8.51 8.32
N HIS A 151 0.62 7.75 8.40
CA HIS A 151 0.79 6.52 9.18
C HIS A 151 2.13 6.59 9.92
N ILE A 152 2.29 5.84 11.01
CA ILE A 152 3.51 5.93 11.83
C ILE A 152 4.79 5.60 11.05
N GLU A 153 4.72 4.65 10.12
CA GLU A 153 5.84 4.21 9.26
C GLU A 153 5.67 4.61 7.79
N GLY A 154 4.66 5.41 7.44
CA GLY A 154 4.38 5.68 6.04
C GLY A 154 3.23 6.63 5.77
N GLN A 155 2.74 6.64 4.55
CA GLN A 155 1.56 7.41 4.14
C GLN A 155 0.78 6.65 3.07
N LEU A 156 -0.53 6.81 3.10
CA LEU A 156 -1.39 6.45 1.98
C LEU A 156 -1.64 7.68 1.13
N ILE A 157 -1.61 7.50 -0.19
CA ILE A 157 -2.17 8.45 -1.15
C ILE A 157 -3.11 7.69 -2.10
N VAL A 158 -4.31 8.20 -2.27
CA VAL A 158 -5.30 7.75 -3.24
C VAL A 158 -5.27 8.71 -4.41
N ILE A 159 -5.09 8.18 -5.61
CA ILE A 159 -4.93 8.94 -6.85
C ILE A 159 -6.05 8.53 -7.81
N PRO A 160 -7.23 9.19 -7.74
CA PRO A 160 -8.40 8.81 -8.53
C PRO A 160 -8.16 8.84 -10.04
N SER A 161 -7.38 9.82 -10.52
CA SER A 161 -7.05 9.96 -11.95
C SER A 161 -6.26 8.78 -12.52
N LEU A 162 -5.60 8.00 -11.67
CA LEU A 162 -4.88 6.79 -12.01
C LEU A 162 -5.63 5.52 -11.61
N GLY A 163 -6.72 5.63 -10.84
CA GLY A 163 -7.45 4.49 -10.31
C GLY A 163 -6.67 3.67 -9.29
N ILE A 164 -5.70 4.27 -8.58
CA ILE A 164 -4.82 3.55 -7.65
C ILE A 164 -4.81 4.15 -6.24
N VAL A 165 -4.40 3.32 -5.27
CA VAL A 165 -3.92 3.75 -3.97
C VAL A 165 -2.47 3.29 -3.78
N VAL A 166 -1.64 4.15 -3.21
CA VAL A 166 -0.23 3.90 -2.94
C VAL A 166 0.03 4.03 -1.45
N PHE A 167 0.60 2.98 -0.86
CA PHE A 167 1.23 3.05 0.46
C PHE A 167 2.72 3.24 0.27
N SER A 168 3.26 4.39 0.70
CA SER A 168 4.69 4.69 0.65
C SER A 168 5.24 4.76 2.07
N TYR A 169 6.35 4.05 2.33
CA TYR A 169 6.79 3.82 3.69
C TYR A 169 8.32 3.78 3.86
N MET A 170 8.72 4.01 5.10
CA MET A 170 10.07 3.86 5.65
C MET A 170 9.89 3.49 7.12
N GLY A 171 10.28 2.27 7.49
CA GLY A 171 10.10 1.73 8.84
C GLY A 171 10.31 0.23 8.89
#